data_AF-A0A7L3MQP5-F1
#
_entry.id   AF-A0A7L3MQP5-F1
#
_cell.length_a   1.000
_cell.length_b   1.000
_cell.length_c   1.000
_cell.angle_alpha   90.00
_cell.angle_beta   90.00
_cell.angle_gamma   90.00
#
_symmetry.space_group_name_H-M   'P 1'
#
loop_
_entity.id
_entity.type
_entity.pdbx_description
1 polymer ?
#
loop_
_entity_poly.entity_id
_entity_poly.type
_entity_poly.pdbx_seq_one_letter_code
_entity_poly.pdbx_strand_id
1 'polypeptide(L)'
;ASEAEENGGDSFMHSMDPQLERQVETIRNLVDSYMAIVNKTIRDLMPKTIMHLMINNTKDFIHSELLANLYSCGDQNTLMEESAEQAQRRDEMLRMYHALKEALNIIGDINTSTISTPMPPPVDDSWLQVQSVPSPTSSPTPQRRAPAVPPARPGSRGPAPGPPPAGGSTLGGAPPVPSRPGASPDPFGPPPQVPSRPNRAPPGVP
;
A
#
# COMPACT_ATOMS: atom_id res chain seq x y z
N ALA A 1 35.45 -1.17 90.72
CA ALA A 1 35.65 -2.54 90.22
C ALA A 1 34.44 -2.85 89.36
N SER A 2 34.45 -2.60 88.04
CA SER A 2 35.28 -3.27 86.99
C SER A 2 34.90 -4.75 86.92
N GLU A 3 34.51 -5.40 85.83
CA GLU A 3 34.46 -5.15 84.38
C GLU A 3 33.62 -6.31 83.76
N ALA A 4 33.33 -6.22 82.45
CA ALA A 4 33.06 -7.32 81.52
C ALA A 4 31.61 -7.81 81.33
N GLU A 5 30.82 -7.01 80.63
CA GLU A 5 29.95 -7.52 79.56
C GLU A 5 30.14 -6.65 78.32
N GLU A 6 29.98 -7.26 77.13
CA GLU A 6 30.06 -6.65 75.80
C GLU A 6 31.43 -6.62 75.09
N ASN A 7 31.97 -7.80 74.74
CA ASN A 7 32.95 -7.90 73.65
C ASN A 7 32.81 -9.17 72.77
N GLY A 8 31.57 -9.61 72.53
CA GLY A 8 31.29 -10.81 71.72
C GLY A 8 30.82 -10.55 70.28
N GLY A 9 30.57 -9.28 69.91
CA GLY A 9 30.03 -8.91 68.59
C GLY A 9 31.08 -8.74 67.49
N ASP A 10 32.31 -8.39 67.86
CA ASP A 10 33.40 -8.12 66.90
C ASP A 10 34.16 -9.40 66.49
N SER A 11 34.00 -10.49 67.25
CA SER A 11 34.71 -11.76 67.02
C SER A 11 34.14 -12.57 65.84
N PHE A 12 32.86 -12.38 65.50
CA PHE A 12 32.22 -13.08 64.39
C PHE A 12 32.62 -12.52 63.02
N MET A 13 33.00 -11.23 62.97
CA MET A 13 33.46 -10.56 61.74
C MET A 13 34.94 -10.80 61.43
N HIS A 14 35.73 -11.25 62.42
CA HIS A 14 37.18 -11.50 62.27
C HIS A 14 37.58 -12.99 62.25
N SER A 15 36.64 -13.92 62.35
CA SER A 15 36.87 -15.38 62.30
C SER A 15 36.52 -16.00 60.95
N MET A 16 36.68 -15.27 59.85
CA MET A 16 36.72 -15.93 58.54
C MET A 16 38.12 -16.49 58.35
N ASP A 17 38.20 -17.82 58.22
CA ASP A 17 39.44 -18.48 57.83
C ASP A 17 39.88 -17.89 56.47
N PRO A 18 41.06 -17.24 56.37
CA PRO A 18 41.55 -16.67 55.12
C PRO A 18 41.59 -17.67 53.96
N GLN A 19 41.68 -18.97 54.30
CA GLN A 19 41.61 -20.05 53.32
C GLN A 19 40.18 -20.25 52.80
N LEU A 20 39.16 -20.18 53.66
CA LEU A 20 37.75 -20.25 53.28
C LEU A 20 37.37 -19.06 52.40
N GLU A 21 37.82 -17.85 52.72
CA GLU A 21 37.56 -16.67 51.89
C GLU A 21 38.08 -16.84 50.46
N ARG A 22 39.34 -17.31 50.31
CA ARG A 22 39.93 -17.61 48.99
C ARG A 22 39.18 -18.72 48.25
N GLN A 23 38.74 -19.76 48.95
CA GLN A 23 37.97 -20.86 48.35
C GLN A 23 36.60 -20.37 47.86
N VAL A 24 35.88 -19.59 48.66
CA VAL A 24 34.59 -19.02 48.27
C VAL A 24 34.75 -18.13 47.05
N GLU A 25 35.80 -17.30 47.00
CA GLU A 25 36.07 -16.46 45.83
C GLU A 25 36.39 -17.28 44.58
N THR A 26 37.14 -18.37 44.73
CA THR A 26 37.39 -19.32 43.64
C THR A 26 36.08 -19.93 43.12
N ILE A 27 35.19 -20.33 44.03
CA ILE A 27 33.88 -20.89 43.67
C ILE A 27 33.02 -19.84 42.95
N ARG A 28 32.97 -18.59 43.43
CA ARG A 28 32.25 -17.50 42.74
C ARG A 28 32.71 -17.33 41.30
N ASN A 29 34.02 -17.23 41.09
CA ASN A 29 34.60 -17.08 39.76
C ASN A 29 34.27 -18.26 38.83
N LEU A 30 34.24 -19.48 39.36
CA LEU A 30 33.84 -20.67 38.59
C LEU A 30 32.34 -20.66 38.25
N VAL A 31 31.49 -20.27 39.20
CA VAL A 31 30.04 -20.15 38.98
C VAL A 31 29.75 -19.05 37.95
N ASP A 32 30.39 -17.90 38.05
CA ASP A 32 30.23 -16.79 37.11
C ASP A 32 30.65 -17.20 35.70
N SER A 33 31.78 -17.90 35.58
CA SER A 33 32.25 -18.45 34.30
C SER A 33 31.26 -19.46 33.71
N TYR A 34 30.75 -20.39 34.53
CA TYR A 34 29.75 -21.37 34.09
C TYR A 34 28.45 -20.68 33.65
N MET A 35 27.93 -19.75 34.45
CA MET A 35 26.71 -19.00 34.13
C MET A 35 26.89 -18.14 32.87
N ALA A 36 28.09 -17.60 32.63
CA ALA A 36 28.38 -16.89 31.39
C ALA A 36 28.26 -17.79 30.14
N ILE A 37 28.77 -19.03 30.21
CA ILE A 37 28.65 -20.04 29.13
C ILE A 37 27.19 -20.45 28.95
N VAL A 38 26.47 -20.74 30.03
CA VAL A 38 25.05 -21.10 29.99
C VAL A 38 24.23 -19.97 29.37
N ASN A 39 24.42 -18.73 29.81
CA ASN A 39 23.72 -17.58 29.26
C ASN A 39 24.04 -17.34 27.78
N LYS A 40 25.29 -17.57 27.36
CA LYS A 40 25.66 -17.53 25.94
C LYS A 40 24.93 -18.60 25.14
N THR A 41 24.82 -19.80 25.69
CA THR A 41 24.12 -20.93 25.07
C THR A 41 22.63 -20.67 24.96
N ILE A 42 21.98 -20.16 26.03
CA ILE A 42 20.55 -19.82 26.01
C ILE A 42 20.26 -18.72 24.98
N ARG A 43 21.07 -17.66 24.95
CA ARG A 43 20.90 -16.57 23.96
C ARG A 43 21.06 -17.02 22.51
N ASP A 44 21.82 -18.08 22.26
CA ASP A 44 21.99 -18.64 20.92
C ASP A 44 20.89 -19.66 20.57
N LEU A 45 20.57 -20.57 21.49
CA LEU A 45 19.61 -21.64 21.23
C LEU A 45 18.16 -21.16 21.27
N MET A 46 17.79 -20.22 22.13
CA MET A 46 16.39 -19.78 22.23
C MET A 46 15.84 -19.21 20.92
N PRO A 47 16.53 -18.27 20.24
CA PRO A 47 16.07 -17.80 18.93
C PRO A 47 16.02 -18.90 17.88
N LYS A 48 16.98 -19.86 17.89
CA LYS A 48 17.00 -20.99 16.96
C LYS A 48 15.82 -21.94 17.18
N THR A 49 15.48 -22.21 18.44
CA THR A 49 14.33 -23.03 18.81
C THR A 49 13.02 -22.36 18.40
N ILE A 50 12.86 -21.06 18.67
CA ILE A 50 11.66 -20.31 18.25
C ILE A 50 11.56 -20.30 16.71
N MET A 51 12.68 -20.06 16.02
CA MET A 51 12.71 -20.08 14.57
C MET A 51 12.27 -21.44 14.02
N HIS A 52 12.84 -22.53 14.54
CA HIS A 52 12.56 -23.86 14.03
C HIS A 52 11.14 -24.32 14.35
N LEU A 53 10.69 -24.16 15.61
CA LEU A 53 9.43 -24.71 16.05
C LEU A 53 8.23 -23.82 15.74
N MET A 54 8.38 -22.50 15.83
CA MET A 54 7.25 -21.59 15.62
C MET A 54 7.26 -21.00 14.22
N ILE A 55 8.36 -20.35 13.83
CA ILE A 55 8.39 -19.57 12.58
C ILE A 55 8.34 -20.51 11.36
N ASN A 56 9.23 -21.48 11.30
CA ASN A 56 9.29 -22.40 10.16
C ASN A 56 8.02 -23.27 10.09
N ASN A 57 7.53 -23.76 11.24
CA ASN A 57 6.29 -24.52 11.27
C ASN A 57 5.08 -23.70 10.78
N THR A 58 4.95 -22.45 11.22
CA THR A 58 3.88 -21.54 10.75
C THR A 58 4.03 -21.27 9.25
N LYS A 59 5.25 -21.06 8.76
CA LYS A 59 5.53 -20.89 7.33
C LYS A 59 5.05 -22.10 6.52
N ASP A 60 5.39 -23.30 6.99
CA ASP A 60 5.05 -24.54 6.30
C ASP A 60 3.53 -24.80 6.35
N PHE A 61 2.87 -24.48 7.46
CA PHE A 61 1.41 -24.50 7.58
C PHE A 61 0.74 -23.56 6.55
N ILE A 62 1.20 -22.31 6.45
CA ILE A 62 0.66 -21.34 5.48
C ILE A 62 0.82 -21.86 4.05
N HIS A 63 1.97 -22.46 3.72
CA HIS A 63 2.28 -22.90 2.36
C HIS A 63 1.60 -24.22 1.98
N SER A 64 1.41 -25.13 2.94
CA SER A 64 1.05 -26.53 2.63
C SER A 64 -0.33 -26.94 3.13
N GLU A 65 -0.82 -26.33 4.22
CA GLU A 65 -2.03 -26.79 4.92
C GLU A 65 -3.17 -25.78 4.87
N LEU A 66 -2.87 -24.48 4.98
CA LEU A 66 -3.86 -23.41 5.09
C LEU A 66 -4.93 -23.47 3.99
N LEU A 67 -4.52 -23.66 2.74
CA LEU A 67 -5.46 -23.71 1.61
C LEU A 67 -6.41 -24.90 1.70
N ALA A 68 -5.89 -26.08 2.06
CA ALA A 68 -6.72 -27.27 2.25
C ALA A 68 -7.73 -27.06 3.39
N ASN A 69 -7.29 -26.43 4.48
CA ASN A 69 -8.16 -26.10 5.60
C ASN A 69 -9.27 -25.13 5.18
N LEU A 70 -8.96 -24.05 4.46
CA LEU A 70 -9.96 -23.09 3.97
C LEU A 70 -11.00 -23.75 3.05
N TYR A 71 -10.59 -24.67 2.18
CA TYR A 71 -11.52 -25.43 1.33
C TYR A 71 -12.35 -26.46 2.10
N SER A 72 -11.88 -26.93 3.24
CA SER A 72 -12.62 -27.88 4.09
C SER A 72 -13.75 -27.24 4.90
N CYS A 73 -13.77 -25.90 5.04
CA CYS A 73 -14.71 -25.15 5.88
C CYS A 73 -16.18 -25.13 5.38
N GLY A 74 -16.52 -25.90 4.35
CA GLY A 74 -17.89 -26.21 3.95
C GLY A 74 -18.60 -25.13 3.14
N ASP A 75 -18.52 -23.87 3.55
CA ASP A 75 -19.17 -22.76 2.82
C ASP A 75 -18.15 -21.81 2.17
N GLN A 76 -17.68 -22.23 0.98
CA GLN A 76 -16.77 -21.44 0.17
C GLN A 76 -17.43 -20.17 -0.39
N ASN A 77 -18.75 -20.18 -0.64
CA ASN A 77 -19.43 -19.06 -1.27
C ASN A 77 -19.46 -17.85 -0.34
N THR A 78 -19.80 -18.08 0.93
CA THR A 78 -19.76 -17.02 1.95
C THR A 78 -18.33 -16.55 2.20
N LEU A 79 -17.34 -17.45 2.21
CA LEU A 79 -15.93 -17.09 2.38
C LEU A 79 -15.39 -16.20 1.24
N MET A 80 -15.91 -16.40 0.02
CA MET A 80 -15.52 -15.67 -1.18
C MET A 80 -16.46 -14.52 -1.54
N GLU A 81 -17.37 -14.13 -0.64
CA GLU A 81 -18.32 -13.06 -0.89
C GLU A 81 -17.59 -11.71 -1.06
N GLU A 82 -17.98 -10.94 -2.06
CA GLU A 82 -17.44 -9.59 -2.26
C GLU A 82 -18.02 -8.62 -1.21
N SER A 83 -17.21 -7.68 -0.74
CA SER A 83 -17.74 -6.63 0.14
C SER A 83 -18.71 -5.74 -0.62
N ALA A 84 -19.75 -5.24 0.06
CA ALA A 84 -20.76 -4.37 -0.55
C ALA A 84 -20.16 -3.11 -1.20
N GLU A 85 -19.10 -2.55 -0.61
CA GLU A 85 -18.37 -1.41 -1.18
C GLU A 85 -17.67 -1.77 -2.50
N GLN A 86 -17.09 -2.96 -2.59
CA GLN A 86 -16.42 -3.43 -3.81
C GLN A 86 -17.44 -3.76 -4.90
N ALA A 87 -18.58 -4.36 -4.54
CA ALA A 87 -19.69 -4.59 -5.46
C ALA A 87 -20.21 -3.27 -6.04
N GLN A 88 -20.43 -2.25 -5.19
CA GLN A 88 -20.87 -0.93 -5.62
C GLN A 88 -19.84 -0.27 -6.56
N ARG A 89 -18.54 -0.32 -6.21
CA ARG A 89 -17.46 0.24 -7.05
C ARG A 89 -17.42 -0.44 -8.42
N ARG A 90 -17.62 -1.77 -8.48
CA ARG A 90 -17.73 -2.53 -9.73
C ARG A 90 -18.93 -2.06 -10.56
N ASP A 91 -20.09 -1.88 -9.93
CA ASP A 91 -21.32 -1.45 -10.61
C ASP A 91 -21.23 0.00 -11.12
N GLU A 92 -20.57 0.90 -10.38
CA GLU A 92 -20.27 2.27 -10.83
C GLU A 92 -19.35 2.27 -12.04
N MET A 93 -18.30 1.45 -12.03
CA MET A 93 -17.38 1.30 -13.16
C MET A 93 -18.09 0.75 -14.39
N LEU A 94 -18.97 -0.25 -14.22
CA LEU A 94 -19.79 -0.79 -15.31
C LEU A 94 -20.74 0.27 -15.88
N ARG A 95 -21.41 1.04 -15.01
CA ARG A 95 -22.29 2.14 -15.44
C ARG A 95 -21.53 3.18 -16.26
N MET A 96 -20.36 3.58 -15.78
CA MET A 96 -19.49 4.52 -16.50
C MET A 96 -19.00 3.94 -17.83
N TYR A 97 -18.62 2.66 -17.87
CA TYR A 97 -18.23 1.97 -19.10
C TYR A 97 -19.35 2.00 -20.15
N HIS A 98 -20.59 1.68 -19.75
CA HIS A 98 -21.73 1.72 -20.66
C HIS A 98 -22.01 3.14 -21.17
N ALA A 99 -21.97 4.14 -20.29
CA ALA A 99 -22.16 5.54 -20.68
C ALA A 99 -21.09 6.01 -21.69
N LEU A 100 -19.83 5.64 -21.48
CA LEU A 100 -18.75 5.98 -22.41
C LEU A 100 -18.90 5.27 -23.76
N LYS A 101 -19.34 4.00 -23.76
CA LYS A 101 -19.61 3.25 -25.00
C LYS A 101 -20.75 3.87 -25.79
N GLU A 102 -21.81 4.29 -25.12
CA GLU A 102 -22.94 5.00 -25.73
C GLU A 102 -22.50 6.35 -26.31
N ALA A 103 -21.70 7.12 -25.56
CA ALA A 103 -21.15 8.39 -26.05
C ALA A 103 -20.31 8.21 -27.33
N LEU A 104 -19.47 7.15 -27.39
CA LEU A 104 -18.71 6.82 -28.60
C LEU A 104 -19.63 6.45 -29.77
N ASN A 105 -20.72 5.73 -29.52
CA ASN A 105 -21.68 5.39 -30.58
C ASN A 105 -22.34 6.65 -31.16
N ILE A 106 -22.76 7.58 -30.29
CA ILE A 106 -23.36 8.86 -30.69
C ILE A 106 -22.37 9.68 -31.55
N ILE A 107 -21.09 9.72 -31.18
CA ILE A 107 -20.06 10.40 -31.98
C ILE A 107 -19.93 9.74 -33.36
N GLY A 108 -19.93 8.40 -33.40
CA GLY A 108 -19.94 7.64 -34.65
C GLY A 108 -21.13 8.02 -35.54
N ASP A 109 -22.33 8.06 -34.97
CA ASP A 109 -23.57 8.39 -35.67
C ASP A 109 -23.53 9.82 -36.23
N ILE A 110 -23.03 10.81 -35.47
CA ILE A 110 -22.90 12.20 -35.94
C ILE A 110 -21.92 12.30 -37.11
N ASN A 111 -20.76 11.64 -37.01
CA ASN A 111 -19.71 11.68 -38.03
C ASN A 111 -20.19 11.13 -39.38
N THR A 112 -21.09 10.15 -39.38
CA THR A 112 -21.61 9.54 -40.62
C THR A 112 -22.96 10.12 -41.08
N SER A 113 -23.73 10.77 -40.20
CA SER A 113 -25.10 11.20 -40.50
C SER A 113 -25.26 12.69 -40.77
N THR A 114 -24.30 13.54 -40.39
CA THR A 114 -24.43 15.00 -40.59
C THR A 114 -23.62 15.49 -41.78
N ILE A 115 -24.25 16.30 -42.65
CA ILE A 115 -23.60 16.95 -43.81
C ILE A 115 -23.28 18.40 -43.44
N SER A 116 -22.03 18.81 -43.64
CA SER A 116 -21.63 20.20 -43.47
C SER A 116 -22.08 21.01 -44.68
N THR A 117 -22.92 22.03 -44.46
CA THR A 117 -23.28 22.99 -45.50
C THR A 117 -22.09 23.93 -45.75
N PRO A 118 -21.55 24.00 -46.98
CA PRO A 118 -20.48 24.95 -47.28
C PRO A 118 -20.99 26.39 -47.09
N MET A 119 -20.13 27.25 -46.55
CA MET A 119 -20.47 28.64 -46.23
C MET A 119 -20.88 29.38 -47.53
N PRO A 120 -22.02 30.09 -47.54
CA PRO A 120 -22.44 30.82 -48.74
C PRO A 120 -21.42 31.91 -49.09
N PRO A 121 -21.26 32.24 -50.38
CA PRO A 121 -20.33 33.27 -50.81
C PRO A 121 -20.70 34.63 -50.19
N PRO A 122 -19.71 35.46 -49.81
CA PRO A 122 -19.96 36.78 -49.26
C PRO A 122 -20.69 37.66 -50.29
N VAL A 123 -21.74 38.35 -49.84
CA VAL A 123 -22.55 39.28 -50.63
C VAL A 123 -21.94 40.68 -50.59
N ASP A 124 -21.81 41.33 -51.74
CA ASP A 124 -21.30 42.70 -51.84
C ASP A 124 -22.40 43.73 -51.49
N ASP A 125 -22.22 44.46 -50.38
CA ASP A 125 -23.17 45.47 -49.86
C ASP A 125 -23.18 46.82 -50.64
N SER A 126 -22.69 46.84 -51.88
CA SER A 126 -22.52 48.08 -52.67
C SER A 126 -23.83 48.83 -52.99
N TRP A 127 -24.99 48.22 -52.75
CA TRP A 127 -26.31 48.83 -52.95
C TRP A 127 -26.72 49.80 -51.82
N LEU A 128 -26.12 49.70 -50.62
CA LEU A 128 -26.53 50.49 -49.46
C LEU A 128 -25.95 51.92 -49.43
N GLN A 129 -25.08 52.30 -50.36
CA GLN A 129 -24.34 53.57 -50.31
C GLN A 129 -25.04 54.75 -51.02
N VAL A 130 -26.14 54.54 -51.75
CA VAL A 130 -26.77 55.58 -52.61
C VAL A 130 -28.09 56.07 -52.03
N GLN A 131 -28.05 56.71 -50.86
CA GLN A 131 -28.94 57.83 -50.46
C GLN A 131 -28.70 58.19 -48.99
N SER A 132 -27.71 59.04 -48.73
CA SER A 132 -27.62 59.78 -47.47
C SER A 132 -27.55 61.27 -47.77
N VAL A 133 -28.74 61.89 -47.85
CA VAL A 133 -28.92 63.32 -47.56
C VAL A 133 -28.71 63.55 -46.05
N PRO A 134 -28.05 64.63 -45.62
CA PRO A 134 -27.79 64.87 -44.20
C PRO A 134 -28.97 65.58 -43.52
N SER A 135 -29.49 65.03 -42.43
CA SER A 135 -30.35 65.74 -41.47
C SER A 135 -29.91 65.44 -40.02
N PRO A 136 -29.82 66.45 -39.14
CA PRO A 136 -29.26 66.33 -37.79
C PRO A 136 -30.36 66.07 -36.76
N THR A 137 -30.14 65.15 -35.81
CA THR A 137 -30.87 65.13 -34.54
C THR A 137 -30.16 64.27 -33.49
N SER A 138 -29.60 64.97 -32.50
CA SER A 138 -29.71 64.72 -31.06
C SER A 138 -29.89 63.29 -30.52
N SER A 139 -28.93 62.82 -29.70
CA SER A 139 -29.15 62.60 -28.26
C SER A 139 -27.84 62.25 -27.52
N PRO A 140 -27.60 62.80 -26.31
CA PRO A 140 -26.39 62.54 -25.53
C PRO A 140 -26.49 61.26 -24.70
N THR A 141 -25.37 60.54 -24.68
CA THR A 141 -25.02 59.36 -23.88
C THR A 141 -25.08 59.59 -22.37
N PRO A 142 -25.66 58.66 -21.58
CA PRO A 142 -25.28 58.44 -20.19
C PRO A 142 -24.31 57.25 -20.07
N GLN A 143 -23.14 57.50 -19.46
CA GLN A 143 -22.09 56.53 -19.16
C GLN A 143 -22.63 55.34 -18.35
N ARG A 144 -22.57 54.14 -18.94
CA ARG A 144 -22.78 52.88 -18.22
C ARG A 144 -21.49 52.52 -17.47
N ARG A 145 -21.47 52.81 -16.17
CA ARG A 145 -20.43 52.43 -15.21
C ARG A 145 -20.35 50.88 -15.13
N ALA A 146 -19.16 50.32 -15.26
CA ALA A 146 -18.90 48.88 -15.18
C ALA A 146 -19.23 48.32 -13.77
N PRO A 147 -19.62 47.03 -13.63
CA PRO A 147 -19.79 46.40 -12.33
C PRO A 147 -18.45 46.01 -11.69
N ALA A 148 -18.45 46.02 -10.37
CA ALA A 148 -17.31 45.82 -9.48
C ALA A 148 -16.74 44.38 -9.50
N VAL A 149 -15.43 44.32 -9.33
CA VAL A 149 -14.60 43.13 -9.11
C VAL A 149 -14.96 42.46 -7.77
N PRO A 150 -15.06 41.12 -7.67
CA PRO A 150 -15.23 40.43 -6.38
C PRO A 150 -13.90 40.33 -5.60
N PRO A 151 -13.92 40.32 -4.25
CA PRO A 151 -12.71 40.38 -3.43
C PRO A 151 -11.89 39.09 -3.47
N ALA A 152 -10.57 39.26 -3.58
CA ALA A 152 -9.58 38.19 -3.53
C ALA A 152 -9.49 37.57 -2.12
N ARG A 153 -9.49 36.25 -2.07
CA ARG A 153 -9.23 35.41 -0.90
C ARG A 153 -7.70 35.26 -0.73
N PRO A 154 -7.12 35.39 0.47
CA PRO A 154 -5.67 35.26 0.64
C PRO A 154 -5.26 33.79 0.60
N GLY A 155 -4.72 33.35 -0.53
CA GLY A 155 -4.10 32.03 -0.70
C GLY A 155 -2.59 32.13 -0.52
N SER A 156 -2.06 31.44 0.49
CA SER A 156 -0.63 31.26 0.72
C SER A 156 0.02 30.54 -0.47
N ARG A 157 0.87 31.25 -1.21
CA ARG A 157 1.79 30.64 -2.19
C ARG A 157 2.99 30.08 -1.43
N GLY A 158 2.95 28.79 -1.12
CA GLY A 158 4.15 27.98 -0.92
C GLY A 158 4.69 27.50 -2.29
N PRO A 159 6.00 27.49 -2.55
CA PRO A 159 6.55 26.91 -3.78
C PRO A 159 6.38 25.38 -3.77
N ALA A 160 5.99 24.82 -4.91
CA ALA A 160 6.00 23.38 -5.14
C ALA A 160 7.44 22.82 -5.06
N PRO A 161 7.68 21.61 -4.51
CA PRO A 161 8.99 20.99 -4.55
C PRO A 161 9.32 20.54 -5.99
N GLY A 162 10.47 20.96 -6.51
CA GLY A 162 10.98 20.51 -7.80
C GLY A 162 11.49 19.06 -7.76
N PRO A 163 11.65 18.41 -8.93
CA PRO A 163 12.20 17.06 -9.04
C PRO A 163 13.71 17.02 -8.72
N PRO A 164 14.24 15.94 -8.11
CA PRO A 164 15.65 15.86 -7.76
C PRO A 164 16.53 15.59 -9.00
N PRO A 165 17.80 16.03 -9.00
CA PRO A 165 18.72 15.84 -10.10
C PRO A 165 19.27 14.39 -10.16
N ALA A 166 19.64 13.98 -11.36
CA ALA A 166 20.31 12.70 -11.61
C ALA A 166 21.78 12.75 -11.16
N GLY A 167 22.20 11.72 -10.41
CA GLY A 167 23.61 11.32 -10.27
C GLY A 167 24.13 11.29 -8.83
N GLY A 168 24.54 10.10 -8.36
CA GLY A 168 25.39 9.95 -7.17
C GLY A 168 25.08 8.70 -6.34
N SER A 169 25.87 7.65 -6.54
CA SER A 169 25.81 6.35 -5.87
C SER A 169 25.93 6.41 -4.35
N THR A 170 25.00 5.79 -3.60
CA THR A 170 25.25 5.14 -2.30
C THR A 170 24.20 4.05 -2.01
N LEU A 171 24.70 2.83 -1.82
CA LEU A 171 24.21 1.76 -0.93
C LEU A 171 22.71 1.79 -0.51
N GLY A 172 21.88 1.00 -1.19
CA GLY A 172 20.50 0.71 -0.75
C GLY A 172 19.55 0.32 -1.88
N GLY A 173 19.85 -0.72 -2.64
CA GLY A 173 19.03 -1.16 -3.77
C GLY A 173 17.85 -2.03 -3.36
N ALA A 174 16.63 -1.53 -3.56
CA ALA A 174 15.44 -2.36 -3.69
C ALA A 174 15.59 -3.32 -4.91
N PRO A 175 15.04 -4.54 -4.88
CA PRO A 175 15.17 -5.46 -5.99
C PRO A 175 14.37 -4.96 -7.21
N PRO A 176 14.83 -5.24 -8.45
CA PRO A 176 14.13 -4.82 -9.66
C PRO A 176 12.80 -5.58 -9.83
N VAL A 177 11.77 -4.86 -10.27
CA VAL A 177 10.46 -5.42 -10.64
C VAL A 177 10.62 -6.27 -11.92
N PRO A 178 10.11 -7.52 -11.98
CA PRO A 178 10.18 -8.33 -13.18
C PRO A 178 9.41 -7.70 -14.35
N SER A 179 10.05 -7.68 -15.52
CA SER A 179 9.46 -7.21 -16.78
C SER A 179 8.22 -8.03 -17.13
N ARG A 180 7.11 -7.34 -17.44
CA ARG A 180 5.85 -7.91 -17.89
C ARG A 180 6.00 -8.40 -19.35
N PRO A 181 5.83 -9.70 -19.65
CA PRO A 181 5.73 -10.15 -21.04
C PRO A 181 4.48 -9.58 -21.68
N GLY A 182 4.57 -9.31 -22.98
CA GLY A 182 3.60 -8.56 -23.76
C GLY A 182 2.19 -9.15 -23.88
N ALA A 183 1.34 -8.30 -24.42
CA ALA A 183 -0.08 -8.40 -24.70
C ALA A 183 -0.65 -9.74 -25.22
N SER A 184 -1.88 -10.02 -24.74
CA SER A 184 -3.04 -10.74 -25.32
C SER A 184 -2.88 -12.15 -25.91
N PRO A 185 -3.86 -13.03 -25.62
CA PRO A 185 -4.93 -13.25 -26.62
C PRO A 185 -6.36 -13.32 -26.03
N ASP A 186 -7.31 -12.85 -26.84
CA ASP A 186 -8.78 -13.08 -26.87
C ASP A 186 -9.63 -13.14 -25.56
N PRO A 187 -10.63 -12.26 -25.39
CA PRO A 187 -11.61 -12.31 -24.30
C PRO A 187 -12.63 -13.47 -24.37
N PHE A 188 -12.59 -14.33 -25.39
CA PHE A 188 -13.58 -15.41 -25.63
C PHE A 188 -12.96 -16.82 -25.68
N GLY A 189 -11.84 -17.05 -24.98
CA GLY A 189 -11.31 -18.39 -24.79
C GLY A 189 -12.13 -19.24 -23.79
N PRO A 190 -12.27 -20.56 -23.99
CA PRO A 190 -12.93 -21.44 -23.02
C PRO A 190 -12.16 -21.43 -21.68
N PRO A 191 -12.86 -21.63 -20.54
CA PRO A 191 -12.24 -21.57 -19.23
C PRO A 191 -11.16 -22.65 -19.08
N PRO A 192 -10.09 -22.39 -18.30
CA PRO A 192 -8.99 -23.33 -18.14
C PRO A 192 -9.48 -24.63 -17.49
N GLN A 193 -9.14 -25.77 -18.10
CA GLN A 193 -9.49 -27.09 -17.56
C GLN A 193 -8.75 -27.41 -16.27
N VAL A 194 -9.51 -27.94 -15.30
CA VAL A 194 -8.99 -28.43 -14.03
C VAL A 194 -8.14 -29.70 -14.27
N PRO A 195 -6.90 -29.79 -13.78
CA PRO A 195 -6.10 -31.00 -13.91
C PRO A 195 -6.79 -32.20 -13.26
N SER A 196 -6.99 -33.28 -14.02
CA SER A 196 -7.53 -34.53 -13.50
C SER A 196 -6.54 -35.17 -12.52
N ARG A 197 -6.97 -35.41 -11.28
CA ARG A 197 -6.20 -36.20 -10.31
C ARG A 197 -6.10 -37.65 -10.80
N PRO A 198 -4.92 -38.29 -10.75
CA PRO A 198 -4.82 -39.74 -10.91
C PRO A 198 -5.58 -40.43 -9.78
N ASN A 199 -6.43 -41.39 -10.14
CA ASN A 199 -7.21 -42.19 -9.21
C ASN A 199 -6.27 -43.02 -8.30
N ARG A 200 -6.10 -42.62 -7.04
CA ARG A 200 -5.31 -43.39 -6.06
C ARG A 200 -6.21 -44.47 -5.47
N ALA A 201 -6.08 -45.70 -5.96
CA ALA A 201 -6.73 -46.86 -5.38
C ALA A 201 -6.33 -47.03 -3.89
N PRO A 202 -7.23 -47.48 -3.01
CA PRO A 202 -6.93 -47.69 -1.60
C PRO A 202 -5.99 -48.89 -1.43
N PRO A 203 -5.07 -48.88 -0.45
CA PRO A 203 -4.20 -50.02 -0.17
C PRO A 203 -5.02 -51.16 0.45
N GLY A 204 -4.83 -52.37 -0.09
CA GLY A 204 -5.38 -53.61 0.47
C GLY A 204 -4.77 -53.90 1.85
N VAL A 205 -5.64 -54.32 2.76
CA VAL A 205 -5.30 -54.72 4.13
C VAL A 205 -4.82 -56.19 4.11
N PRO A 206 -3.75 -56.55 4.83
CA PRO A 206 -3.50 -57.93 5.21
C PRO A 206 -4.39 -58.37 6.37
#